data_AF-A0A6L7WZR8-F1
#
_entry.id   AF-A0A6L7WZR8-F1
#
_cell.length_a   1.000
_cell.length_b   1.000
_cell.length_c   1.000
_cell.angle_alpha   90.00
_cell.angle_beta   90.00
_cell.angle_gamma   90.00
#
_symmetry.space_group_name_H-M   'P 1'
#
loop_
_entity.id
_entity.type
_entity.pdbx_description
1 polymer ?
#
loop_
_entity_poly.entity_id
_entity_poly.type
_entity_poly.pdbx_seq_one_letter_code
_entity_poly.pdbx_strand_id
1 'polypeptide(L)'
;MRQGGGTVGCRRARSGEPETTPATPLRVSNGYDALILGGGPAGSTLATLLAQDGLRVALVEREHMPRPHVGESLIPGVLPALDASGALPLVQQAGFTQKYGATYIWGRTREPWTVKFSEVYPDQAYAWQVDRARFDKLLLDHAAAEGVEVRQGVTALGPVGSADDVQGARIRAADGRESALKASLTIDATGQDALFGRVFRTREYNTALRHVAFYGHWSGGRDLDEVLGSDDAKDAGNILIVTVPDGWIWHIPIADTMRSVGLVTDPEAVANLNADSRTDYYLEQVRACPEIAALLDGGEWVSKRVEALSDWSFFCSRFAGPGYMQVGDAACFIDPILSTGVTLAVNGSLRAARAIRTGRASPWLKGLAMDWYETEYRSIATDFADLAEHWYGGHADADAWFWRAKKLADPTQNFSIRQAFIHLSAGVTGTQGAGGKLRSAGGYSPRQLELIYENLSTDLDDESQTSISEEEASFGGTPVRAHSNTSVLLGRPRLRDTISFRPHMAEHDEILRPITRVTRVHPNAGPEHIELPIAALPVLERADGRRSGLDIVADLRERYAGTLIERDLRDLVSATLQRLAATGAVDIA
;
A
#
# COMPACT_ATOMS: atom_id res chain seq x y z
N MET A 1 78.50 -55.37 -1.56
CA MET A 1 77.08 -55.57 -1.19
C MET A 1 76.63 -54.30 -0.47
N ARG A 2 75.84 -53.46 -1.14
CA ARG A 2 75.76 -52.03 -0.84
C ARG A 2 74.50 -51.66 -0.05
N GLN A 3 74.74 -51.08 1.12
CA GLN A 3 73.84 -50.26 1.90
C GLN A 3 73.67 -48.86 1.28
N GLY A 4 72.55 -48.20 1.57
CA GLY A 4 72.33 -46.76 1.44
C GLY A 4 70.92 -46.48 1.95
N GLY A 5 70.64 -45.55 2.86
CA GLY A 5 71.28 -44.28 3.20
C GLY A 5 70.13 -43.29 3.28
N GLY A 6 69.86 -42.74 4.47
CA GLY A 6 68.61 -42.04 4.79
C GLY A 6 68.50 -40.58 4.30
N THR A 7 67.49 -39.93 4.91
CA THR A 7 67.20 -38.49 5.02
C THR A 7 66.42 -37.72 3.93
N VAL A 8 65.22 -37.29 4.36
CA VAL A 8 64.60 -35.94 4.34
C VAL A 8 64.30 -35.25 2.99
N GLY A 9 63.01 -35.02 2.75
CA GLY A 9 62.49 -34.01 1.82
C GLY A 9 61.13 -33.49 2.30
N CYS A 10 61.09 -32.22 2.72
CA CYS A 10 59.97 -31.52 3.34
C CYS A 10 58.81 -31.23 2.35
N ARG A 11 57.59 -31.10 2.91
CA ARG A 11 56.29 -30.90 2.26
C ARG A 11 56.24 -29.72 1.27
N ARG A 12 55.49 -29.89 0.18
CA ARG A 12 54.67 -28.82 -0.42
C ARG A 12 53.33 -29.38 -0.90
N ALA A 13 52.26 -28.74 -0.44
CA ALA A 13 50.87 -29.03 -0.76
C ALA A 13 50.56 -28.79 -2.24
N ARG A 14 49.71 -29.64 -2.82
CA ARG A 14 48.88 -29.29 -3.97
C ARG A 14 47.42 -29.48 -3.58
N SER A 15 46.69 -28.38 -3.66
CA SER A 15 45.25 -28.24 -3.57
C SER A 15 44.55 -29.15 -4.57
N GLY A 16 43.69 -30.06 -4.09
CA GLY A 16 42.67 -30.68 -4.91
C GLY A 16 41.52 -29.68 -5.09
N GLU A 17 41.21 -29.34 -6.34
CA GLU A 17 39.96 -28.68 -6.69
C GLU A 17 38.79 -29.66 -6.49
N PRO A 18 37.63 -29.22 -5.98
CA PRO A 18 36.44 -30.06 -5.95
C PRO A 18 35.78 -30.08 -7.34
N GLU A 19 35.53 -31.29 -7.85
CA GLU A 19 34.72 -31.53 -9.05
C GLU A 19 33.31 -30.95 -8.88
N THR A 20 32.94 -30.01 -9.76
CA THR A 20 31.58 -29.49 -9.89
C THR A 20 30.82 -30.33 -10.91
N THR A 21 29.77 -31.03 -10.46
CA THR A 21 28.82 -31.69 -11.36
C THR A 21 27.93 -30.63 -12.04
N PRO A 22 27.69 -30.65 -13.36
CA PRO A 22 26.87 -29.62 -14.01
C PRO A 22 25.39 -29.80 -13.67
N ALA A 23 24.75 -28.72 -13.19
CA ALA A 23 23.31 -28.66 -12.99
C ALA A 23 22.57 -28.79 -14.34
N THR A 24 21.52 -29.62 -14.37
CA THR A 24 20.66 -29.80 -15.55
C THR A 24 19.93 -28.49 -15.87
N PRO A 25 19.91 -28.02 -17.14
CA PRO A 25 19.27 -26.77 -17.50
C PRO A 25 17.75 -26.85 -17.28
N LEU A 26 17.20 -25.89 -16.53
CA LEU A 26 15.77 -25.74 -16.28
C LEU A 26 15.03 -25.54 -17.62
N ARG A 27 13.97 -26.32 -17.88
CA ARG A 27 13.10 -26.11 -19.06
C ARG A 27 12.32 -24.81 -18.88
N VAL A 28 12.45 -23.90 -19.85
CA VAL A 28 11.80 -22.59 -19.88
C VAL A 28 10.53 -22.65 -20.74
N SER A 29 9.39 -22.23 -20.22
CA SER A 29 8.14 -22.03 -21.00
C SER A 29 8.04 -20.59 -21.53
N ASN A 30 7.33 -20.37 -22.65
CA ASN A 30 7.01 -19.04 -23.19
C ASN A 30 6.52 -18.09 -22.06
N GLY A 31 7.07 -16.88 -21.98
CA GLY A 31 6.98 -16.01 -20.80
C GLY A 31 5.58 -15.49 -20.48
N TYR A 32 5.35 -15.16 -19.20
CA TYR A 32 4.18 -14.42 -18.72
C TYR A 32 4.44 -12.91 -18.74
N ASP A 33 3.39 -12.09 -18.77
CA ASP A 33 3.55 -10.66 -18.56
C ASP A 33 3.84 -10.36 -17.08
N ALA A 34 3.11 -11.04 -16.20
CA ALA A 34 3.27 -10.95 -14.75
C ALA A 34 3.31 -12.35 -14.09
N LEU A 35 4.25 -12.53 -13.16
CA LEU A 35 4.32 -13.71 -12.27
C LEU A 35 4.18 -13.26 -10.82
N ILE A 36 3.15 -13.71 -10.13
CA ILE A 36 2.85 -13.37 -8.75
C ILE A 36 3.24 -14.52 -7.82
N LEU A 37 3.97 -14.22 -6.76
CA LEU A 37 4.47 -15.18 -5.78
C LEU A 37 3.66 -15.04 -4.48
N GLY A 38 2.69 -15.93 -4.25
CA GLY A 38 1.78 -15.90 -3.10
C GLY A 38 0.34 -15.62 -3.50
N GLY A 39 -0.59 -16.42 -2.97
CA GLY A 39 -2.04 -16.40 -3.28
C GLY A 39 -2.91 -15.89 -2.14
N GLY A 40 -2.35 -15.11 -1.21
CA GLY A 40 -3.14 -14.37 -0.21
C GLY A 40 -3.80 -13.11 -0.81
N PRO A 41 -4.45 -12.26 0.02
CA PRO A 41 -5.24 -11.13 -0.46
C PRO A 41 -4.49 -10.15 -1.38
N ALA A 42 -3.21 -9.88 -1.14
CA ALA A 42 -2.41 -9.05 -2.03
C ALA A 42 -2.26 -9.70 -3.42
N GLY A 43 -1.78 -10.95 -3.45
CA GLY A 43 -1.48 -11.65 -4.68
C GLY A 43 -2.72 -11.91 -5.53
N SER A 44 -3.81 -12.39 -4.94
CA SER A 44 -5.05 -12.64 -5.66
C SER A 44 -5.67 -11.37 -6.22
N THR A 45 -5.71 -10.28 -5.43
CA THR A 45 -6.28 -9.00 -5.88
C THR A 45 -5.48 -8.41 -7.03
N LEU A 46 -4.14 -8.36 -6.92
CA LEU A 46 -3.30 -7.85 -8.00
C LEU A 46 -3.41 -8.73 -9.25
N ALA A 47 -3.45 -10.06 -9.09
CA ALA A 47 -3.57 -10.98 -10.22
C ALA A 47 -4.85 -10.72 -11.02
N THR A 48 -5.98 -10.57 -10.33
CA THR A 48 -7.26 -10.23 -10.93
C THR A 48 -7.19 -8.91 -11.72
N LEU A 49 -6.70 -7.84 -11.08
CA LEU A 49 -6.63 -6.52 -11.72
C LEU A 49 -5.74 -6.55 -12.99
N LEU A 50 -4.62 -7.27 -12.95
CA LEU A 50 -3.74 -7.41 -14.12
C LEU A 50 -4.36 -8.29 -15.22
N ALA A 51 -5.12 -9.34 -14.86
CA ALA A 51 -5.82 -10.16 -15.84
C ALA A 51 -6.95 -9.37 -16.54
N GLN A 52 -7.68 -8.53 -15.79
CA GLN A 52 -8.70 -7.61 -16.31
C GLN A 52 -8.11 -6.58 -17.28
N ASP A 53 -6.84 -6.19 -17.08
CA ASP A 53 -6.04 -5.35 -17.99
C ASP A 53 -5.48 -6.12 -19.21
N GLY A 54 -5.88 -7.38 -19.40
CA GLY A 54 -5.48 -8.23 -20.50
C GLY A 54 -4.04 -8.75 -20.42
N LEU A 55 -3.40 -8.74 -19.24
CA LEU A 55 -2.09 -9.36 -19.07
C LEU A 55 -2.22 -10.88 -18.96
N ARG A 56 -1.23 -11.60 -19.48
CA ARG A 56 -1.08 -13.03 -19.21
C ARG A 56 -0.40 -13.23 -17.85
N VAL A 57 -1.20 -13.51 -16.83
CA VAL A 57 -0.75 -13.62 -15.43
C VAL A 57 -0.63 -15.07 -14.99
N ALA A 58 0.46 -15.41 -14.32
CA ALA A 58 0.58 -16.61 -13.49
C ALA A 58 0.70 -16.25 -12.01
N LEU A 59 0.09 -17.06 -11.16
CA LEU A 59 0.21 -16.95 -9.71
C LEU A 59 0.63 -18.30 -9.14
N VAL A 60 1.69 -18.32 -8.33
CA VAL A 60 2.12 -19.53 -7.60
C VAL A 60 1.83 -19.38 -6.11
N GLU A 61 1.20 -20.38 -5.51
CA GLU A 61 0.88 -20.44 -4.08
C GLU A 61 1.46 -21.74 -3.50
N ARG A 62 2.15 -21.63 -2.37
CA ARG A 62 2.88 -22.75 -1.75
C ARG A 62 1.94 -23.79 -1.14
N GLU A 63 0.79 -23.37 -0.64
CA GLU A 63 -0.19 -24.20 0.05
C GLU A 63 -1.38 -24.55 -0.86
N HIS A 64 -2.23 -25.47 -0.41
CA HIS A 64 -3.51 -25.73 -1.04
C HIS A 64 -4.61 -25.01 -0.24
N MET A 65 -5.40 -24.20 -0.93
CA MET A 65 -6.53 -23.46 -0.37
C MET A 65 -7.79 -24.36 -0.26
N PRO A 66 -8.59 -24.23 0.81
CA PRO A 66 -8.48 -23.23 1.88
C PRO A 66 -7.39 -23.60 2.90
N ARG A 67 -6.68 -22.59 3.45
CA ARG A 67 -5.67 -22.76 4.50
C ARG A 67 -5.90 -21.82 5.69
N PRO A 68 -5.63 -22.23 6.94
CA PRO A 68 -5.69 -21.32 8.08
C PRO A 68 -4.71 -20.15 7.94
N HIS A 69 -5.12 -18.96 8.39
CA HIS A 69 -4.25 -17.79 8.51
C HIS A 69 -4.86 -16.77 9.48
N VAL A 70 -4.04 -15.98 10.19
CA VAL A 70 -4.51 -14.90 11.07
C VAL A 70 -4.82 -13.62 10.30
N GLY A 71 -5.52 -12.67 10.91
CA GLY A 71 -5.84 -11.37 10.32
C GLY A 71 -7.28 -11.34 9.81
N GLU A 72 -8.20 -11.68 10.70
CA GLU A 72 -9.62 -11.94 10.41
C GLU A 72 -10.46 -10.65 10.44
N SER A 73 -10.02 -9.62 11.15
CA SER A 73 -10.73 -8.34 11.24
C SER A 73 -10.36 -7.42 10.09
N LEU A 74 -11.30 -7.14 9.19
CA LEU A 74 -11.13 -6.19 8.08
C LEU A 74 -11.56 -4.78 8.50
N ILE A 75 -11.16 -3.78 7.72
CA ILE A 75 -11.58 -2.38 7.88
C ILE A 75 -12.00 -1.83 6.51
N PRO A 76 -12.87 -0.79 6.44
CA PRO A 76 -13.46 -0.29 5.18
C PRO A 76 -12.46 0.03 4.06
N GLY A 77 -11.20 0.29 4.37
CA GLY A 77 -10.12 0.49 3.40
C GLY A 77 -9.92 -0.68 2.41
N VAL A 78 -10.47 -1.88 2.68
CA VAL A 78 -10.49 -2.98 1.70
C VAL A 78 -11.47 -2.76 0.55
N LEU A 79 -12.54 -1.98 0.77
CA LEU A 79 -13.68 -1.88 -0.15
C LEU A 79 -13.28 -1.42 -1.56
N PRO A 80 -12.46 -0.35 -1.76
CA PRO A 80 -12.13 0.11 -3.11
C PRO A 80 -11.40 -0.94 -3.95
N ALA A 81 -10.51 -1.71 -3.34
CA ALA A 81 -9.76 -2.74 -4.04
C ALA A 81 -10.62 -4.00 -4.34
N LEU A 82 -11.54 -4.35 -3.43
CA LEU A 82 -12.51 -5.40 -3.68
C LEU A 82 -13.50 -5.01 -4.79
N ASP A 83 -13.91 -3.74 -4.84
CA ASP A 83 -14.80 -3.21 -5.87
C ASP A 83 -14.10 -3.21 -7.24
N ALA A 84 -12.90 -2.63 -7.31
CA ALA A 84 -12.10 -2.57 -8.54
C ALA A 84 -11.77 -3.96 -9.12
N SER A 85 -11.54 -4.96 -8.26
CA SER A 85 -11.29 -6.35 -8.70
C SER A 85 -12.58 -7.12 -9.03
N GLY A 86 -13.76 -6.58 -8.74
CA GLY A 86 -15.05 -7.27 -8.88
C GLY A 86 -15.33 -8.32 -7.80
N ALA A 87 -14.48 -8.42 -6.76
CA ALA A 87 -14.65 -9.38 -5.67
C ALA A 87 -15.63 -8.92 -4.58
N LEU A 88 -15.95 -7.62 -4.52
CA LEU A 88 -16.82 -7.05 -3.47
C LEU A 88 -18.20 -7.76 -3.35
N PRO A 89 -18.95 -8.01 -4.44
CA PRO A 89 -20.23 -8.72 -4.35
C PRO A 89 -20.07 -10.16 -3.81
N LEU A 90 -18.96 -10.83 -4.14
CA LEU A 90 -18.68 -12.20 -3.67
C LEU A 90 -18.44 -12.20 -2.16
N VAL A 91 -17.68 -11.25 -1.64
CA VAL A 91 -17.41 -11.10 -0.20
C VAL A 91 -18.70 -10.75 0.55
N GLN A 92 -19.54 -9.86 0.00
CA GLN A 92 -20.84 -9.52 0.58
C GLN A 92 -21.77 -10.73 0.71
N GLN A 93 -21.73 -11.64 -0.26
CA GLN A 93 -22.57 -12.84 -0.30
C GLN A 93 -21.97 -14.04 0.47
N ALA A 94 -20.74 -13.93 0.94
CA ALA A 94 -20.03 -15.03 1.60
C ALA A 94 -20.52 -15.33 3.04
N GLY A 95 -21.41 -14.50 3.59
CA GLY A 95 -21.96 -14.69 4.93
C GLY A 95 -20.94 -14.49 6.05
N PHE A 96 -20.01 -13.55 5.87
CA PHE A 96 -19.09 -13.12 6.94
C PHE A 96 -19.79 -12.16 7.91
N THR A 97 -19.39 -12.21 9.19
CA THR A 97 -19.91 -11.29 10.21
C THR A 97 -19.61 -9.84 9.82
N GLN A 98 -20.62 -8.98 9.83
CA GLN A 98 -20.44 -7.56 9.55
C GLN A 98 -19.83 -6.85 10.75
N LYS A 99 -18.83 -6.00 10.49
CA LYS A 99 -18.13 -5.19 11.48
C LYS A 99 -18.43 -3.72 11.21
N TYR A 100 -19.19 -3.08 12.10
CA TYR A 100 -19.59 -1.67 11.96
C TYR A 100 -18.62 -0.70 12.63
N GLY A 101 -17.69 -1.22 13.41
CA GLY A 101 -16.76 -0.42 14.19
C GLY A 101 -15.73 -1.26 14.95
N ALA A 102 -15.15 -0.63 15.95
CA ALA A 102 -14.26 -1.26 16.91
C ALA A 102 -14.55 -0.73 18.31
N THR A 103 -14.53 -1.62 19.29
CA THR A 103 -14.69 -1.29 20.71
C THR A 103 -13.37 -1.50 21.42
N TYR A 104 -13.03 -0.55 22.28
CA TYR A 104 -11.76 -0.51 22.98
C TYR A 104 -12.00 -0.39 24.48
N ILE A 105 -11.27 -1.19 25.24
CA ILE A 105 -11.03 -0.96 26.66
C ILE A 105 -9.55 -0.64 26.77
N TRP A 106 -9.25 0.62 26.51
CA TRP A 106 -7.89 1.13 26.41
C TRP A 106 -7.83 2.57 26.93
N GLY A 107 -6.87 2.84 27.82
CA GLY A 107 -6.64 4.15 28.40
C GLY A 107 -6.50 4.13 29.91
N ARG A 108 -6.78 5.27 30.54
CA ARG A 108 -6.65 5.47 31.99
C ARG A 108 -7.76 4.82 32.80
N THR A 109 -8.94 4.66 32.19
CA THR A 109 -10.10 4.00 32.76
C THR A 109 -10.33 2.66 32.04
N ARG A 110 -11.13 1.80 32.64
CA ARG A 110 -11.63 0.56 32.00
C ARG A 110 -12.98 0.77 31.32
N GLU A 111 -13.43 2.01 31.17
CA GLU A 111 -14.69 2.30 30.50
C GLU A 111 -14.55 2.00 29.00
N PRO A 112 -15.40 1.13 28.42
CA PRO A 112 -15.35 0.85 27.00
C PRO A 112 -15.71 2.09 26.18
N TRP A 113 -15.03 2.28 25.05
CA TRP A 113 -15.40 3.26 24.05
C TRP A 113 -15.44 2.62 22.66
N THR A 114 -16.47 2.97 21.89
CA THR A 114 -16.70 2.43 20.54
C THR A 114 -16.53 3.52 19.50
N VAL A 115 -15.96 3.18 18.35
CA VAL A 115 -15.98 4.01 17.14
C VAL A 115 -16.78 3.32 16.05
N LYS A 116 -17.62 4.08 15.34
CA LYS A 116 -18.42 3.54 14.23
C LYS A 116 -17.94 4.11 12.91
N PHE A 117 -17.78 3.26 11.90
CA PHE A 117 -17.35 3.70 10.57
C PHE A 117 -18.33 4.70 9.93
N SER A 118 -19.63 4.56 10.24
CA SER A 118 -20.69 5.47 9.80
C SER A 118 -20.54 6.92 10.28
N GLU A 119 -19.71 7.20 11.29
CA GLU A 119 -19.43 8.58 11.75
C GLU A 119 -18.63 9.40 10.73
N VAL A 120 -17.96 8.72 9.79
CA VAL A 120 -17.20 9.33 8.68
C VAL A 120 -17.73 8.88 7.32
N TYR A 121 -18.21 7.63 7.20
CA TYR A 121 -18.65 7.01 5.95
C TYR A 121 -20.09 6.49 6.07
N PRO A 122 -21.11 7.35 6.00
CA PRO A 122 -22.51 6.91 6.18
C PRO A 122 -22.94 5.88 5.12
N ASP A 123 -22.40 5.97 3.90
CA ASP A 123 -22.72 5.06 2.80
C ASP A 123 -21.86 3.78 2.78
N GLN A 124 -20.77 3.74 3.56
CA GLN A 124 -19.84 2.59 3.70
C GLN A 124 -19.64 2.27 5.18
N ALA A 125 -20.75 1.92 5.84
CA ALA A 125 -20.82 1.84 7.30
C ALA A 125 -20.20 0.58 7.93
N TYR A 126 -19.68 -0.38 7.14
CA TYR A 126 -19.16 -1.63 7.68
C TYR A 126 -18.06 -2.28 6.82
N ALA A 127 -17.31 -3.18 7.44
CA ALA A 127 -16.43 -4.17 6.83
C ALA A 127 -16.80 -5.57 7.37
N TRP A 128 -15.88 -6.53 7.37
CA TRP A 128 -16.17 -7.91 7.79
C TRP A 128 -15.16 -8.46 8.81
N GLN A 129 -15.65 -9.36 9.67
CA GLN A 129 -14.82 -10.36 10.32
C GLN A 129 -14.84 -11.61 9.43
N VAL A 130 -13.69 -12.05 8.93
CA VAL A 130 -13.59 -13.12 7.95
C VAL A 130 -12.86 -14.34 8.49
N ASP A 131 -13.36 -15.52 8.18
CA ASP A 131 -12.53 -16.73 8.17
C ASP A 131 -11.55 -16.61 7.00
N ARG A 132 -10.26 -16.40 7.30
CA ARG A 132 -9.22 -16.20 6.29
C ARG A 132 -9.05 -17.38 5.35
N ALA A 133 -9.33 -18.60 5.77
CA ALA A 133 -9.25 -19.77 4.90
C ALA A 133 -10.30 -19.69 3.79
N ARG A 134 -11.52 -19.24 4.13
CA ARG A 134 -12.61 -19.01 3.18
C ARG A 134 -12.38 -17.75 2.35
N PHE A 135 -11.96 -16.66 2.97
CA PHE A 135 -11.73 -15.37 2.31
C PHE A 135 -10.62 -15.44 1.27
N ASP A 136 -9.43 -15.95 1.64
CA ASP A 136 -8.30 -16.06 0.71
C ASP A 136 -8.64 -17.00 -0.45
N LYS A 137 -9.33 -18.12 -0.17
CA LYS A 137 -9.80 -19.03 -1.21
C LYS A 137 -10.77 -18.34 -2.17
N LEU A 138 -11.74 -17.60 -1.64
CA LEU A 138 -12.72 -16.87 -2.46
C LEU A 138 -12.03 -15.90 -3.42
N LEU A 139 -11.05 -15.13 -2.93
CA LEU A 139 -10.29 -14.22 -3.78
C LEU A 139 -9.41 -14.96 -4.80
N LEU A 140 -8.80 -16.08 -4.42
CA LEU A 140 -7.96 -16.87 -5.32
C LEU A 140 -8.78 -17.56 -6.42
N ASP A 141 -9.95 -18.10 -6.08
CA ASP A 141 -10.88 -18.70 -7.03
C ASP A 141 -11.43 -17.63 -8.00
N HIS A 142 -11.72 -16.42 -7.50
CA HIS A 142 -12.10 -15.28 -8.33
C HIS A 142 -10.99 -14.90 -9.30
N ALA A 143 -9.73 -14.82 -8.85
CA ALA A 143 -8.60 -14.58 -9.74
C ALA A 143 -8.49 -15.64 -10.85
N ALA A 144 -8.69 -16.92 -10.53
CA ALA A 144 -8.71 -17.98 -11.54
C ALA A 144 -9.87 -17.82 -12.54
N ALA A 145 -11.07 -17.42 -12.07
CA ALA A 145 -12.22 -17.17 -12.93
C ALA A 145 -12.01 -15.99 -13.89
N GLU A 146 -11.22 -15.01 -13.49
CA GLU A 146 -10.81 -13.84 -14.30
C GLU A 146 -9.64 -14.16 -15.27
N GLY A 147 -9.21 -15.43 -15.35
CA GLY A 147 -8.24 -15.89 -16.35
C GLY A 147 -6.79 -15.98 -15.86
N VAL A 148 -6.53 -15.81 -14.58
CA VAL A 148 -5.19 -16.01 -13.99
C VAL A 148 -4.83 -17.49 -13.99
N GLU A 149 -3.62 -17.83 -14.41
CA GLU A 149 -3.10 -19.18 -14.26
C GLU A 149 -2.62 -19.43 -12.81
N VAL A 150 -3.50 -19.98 -11.98
CA VAL A 150 -3.21 -20.28 -10.57
C VAL A 150 -2.58 -21.66 -10.41
N ARG A 151 -1.43 -21.72 -9.74
CA ARG A 151 -0.69 -22.97 -9.42
C ARG A 151 -0.47 -23.09 -7.91
N GLN A 152 -1.27 -23.94 -7.28
CA GLN A 152 -1.15 -24.25 -5.84
C GLN A 152 -0.17 -25.41 -5.59
N GLY A 153 0.34 -25.52 -4.36
CA GLY A 153 1.40 -26.49 -4.03
C GLY A 153 2.74 -26.18 -4.71
N VAL A 154 2.98 -24.92 -5.08
CA VAL A 154 4.19 -24.46 -5.77
C VAL A 154 4.88 -23.38 -4.94
N THR A 155 6.05 -23.71 -4.41
CA THR A 155 6.83 -22.79 -3.57
C THR A 155 7.77 -21.93 -4.41
N ALA A 156 7.70 -20.60 -4.28
CA ALA A 156 8.70 -19.70 -4.82
C ALA A 156 10.00 -19.74 -3.98
N LEU A 157 11.14 -19.93 -4.62
CA LEU A 157 12.45 -20.08 -3.96
C LEU A 157 13.32 -18.81 -4.02
N GLY A 158 12.99 -17.89 -4.92
CA GLY A 158 13.71 -16.64 -5.14
C GLY A 158 13.69 -16.23 -6.61
N PRO A 159 14.23 -15.04 -6.93
CA PRO A 159 14.24 -14.51 -8.29
C PRO A 159 15.14 -15.34 -9.21
N VAL A 160 14.84 -15.28 -10.51
CA VAL A 160 15.79 -15.55 -11.58
C VAL A 160 16.39 -14.20 -11.98
N GLY A 161 17.71 -14.05 -11.83
CA GLY A 161 18.42 -12.79 -12.06
C GLY A 161 18.91 -12.12 -10.77
N SER A 162 19.25 -10.83 -10.86
CA SER A 162 19.66 -9.99 -9.72
C SER A 162 18.57 -8.97 -9.39
N ALA A 163 18.77 -8.17 -8.34
CA ALA A 163 17.87 -7.06 -8.01
C ALA A 163 17.76 -6.01 -9.14
N ASP A 164 18.77 -5.92 -10.01
CA ASP A 164 18.81 -4.96 -11.12
C ASP A 164 18.29 -5.52 -12.45
N ASP A 165 17.90 -6.81 -12.47
CA ASP A 165 17.41 -7.51 -13.67
C ASP A 165 16.66 -8.79 -13.25
N VAL A 166 15.46 -8.63 -12.66
CA VAL A 166 14.60 -9.78 -12.32
C VAL A 166 13.83 -10.23 -13.55
N GLN A 167 13.96 -11.51 -13.91
CA GLN A 167 13.39 -12.08 -15.15
C GLN A 167 12.37 -13.20 -14.88
N GLY A 168 11.97 -13.39 -13.62
CA GLY A 168 11.13 -14.49 -13.20
C GLY A 168 11.45 -14.99 -11.80
N ALA A 169 10.98 -16.20 -11.48
CA ALA A 169 11.24 -16.86 -10.21
C ALA A 169 11.60 -18.34 -10.38
N ARG A 170 12.50 -18.82 -9.52
CA ARG A 170 12.71 -20.25 -9.30
C ARG A 170 11.57 -20.77 -8.44
N ILE A 171 11.01 -21.90 -8.84
CA ILE A 171 9.87 -22.53 -8.16
C ILE A 171 10.16 -24.00 -7.86
N ARG A 172 9.53 -24.53 -6.82
CA ARG A 172 9.51 -25.95 -6.48
C ARG A 172 8.08 -26.46 -6.50
N ALA A 173 7.82 -27.48 -7.31
CA ALA A 173 6.54 -28.15 -7.37
C ALA A 173 6.34 -29.09 -6.17
N ALA A 174 5.10 -29.53 -5.94
CA ALA A 174 4.74 -30.46 -4.85
C ALA A 174 5.52 -31.78 -4.88
N ASP A 175 5.97 -32.25 -6.05
CA ASP A 175 6.80 -33.45 -6.20
C ASP A 175 8.30 -33.21 -5.95
N GLY A 176 8.66 -32.01 -5.49
CA GLY A 176 10.03 -31.60 -5.17
C GLY A 176 10.86 -31.12 -6.37
N ARG A 177 10.35 -31.23 -7.61
CA ARG A 177 11.10 -30.76 -8.79
C ARG A 177 11.20 -29.23 -8.80
N GLU A 178 12.42 -28.75 -9.01
CA GLU A 178 12.68 -27.33 -9.22
C GLU A 178 12.64 -26.95 -10.71
N SER A 179 12.08 -25.77 -10.99
CA SER A 179 12.04 -25.19 -12.34
C SER A 179 12.08 -23.65 -12.25
N ALA A 180 12.07 -22.97 -13.39
CA ALA A 180 11.99 -21.52 -13.45
C ALA A 180 10.82 -21.09 -14.32
N LEU A 181 10.07 -20.09 -13.86
CA LEU A 181 9.08 -19.39 -14.66
C LEU A 181 9.62 -18.01 -15.02
N LYS A 182 9.54 -17.65 -16.29
CA LYS A 182 9.94 -16.33 -16.78
C LYS A 182 8.75 -15.40 -16.87
N ALA A 183 8.96 -14.15 -16.49
CA ALA A 183 7.98 -13.08 -16.67
C ALA A 183 8.67 -11.73 -16.90
N SER A 184 7.98 -10.83 -17.58
CA SER A 184 8.42 -9.44 -17.76
C SER A 184 8.40 -8.66 -16.43
N LEU A 185 7.50 -9.04 -15.52
CA LEU A 185 7.40 -8.51 -14.17
C LEU A 185 7.15 -9.65 -13.17
N THR A 186 7.95 -9.72 -12.11
CA THR A 186 7.74 -10.68 -11.02
C THR A 186 7.34 -9.96 -9.75
N ILE A 187 6.17 -10.26 -9.20
CA ILE A 187 5.64 -9.60 -8.01
C ILE A 187 5.73 -10.53 -6.81
N ASP A 188 6.44 -10.08 -5.77
CA ASP A 188 6.46 -10.73 -4.48
C ASP A 188 5.22 -10.34 -3.66
N ALA A 189 4.37 -11.32 -3.41
CA ALA A 189 3.20 -11.24 -2.54
C ALA A 189 3.26 -12.36 -1.48
N THR A 190 4.47 -12.78 -1.08
CA THR A 190 4.72 -13.96 -0.21
C THR A 190 4.36 -13.74 1.26
N GLY A 191 3.71 -12.62 1.59
CA GLY A 191 3.39 -12.27 2.96
C GLY A 191 4.65 -11.88 3.75
N GLN A 192 4.65 -12.13 5.06
CA GLN A 192 5.77 -11.80 5.94
C GLN A 192 7.08 -12.58 5.65
N ASP A 193 7.01 -13.63 4.82
CA ASP A 193 8.22 -14.29 4.28
C ASP A 193 9.10 -13.27 3.53
N ALA A 194 8.47 -12.27 2.90
CA ALA A 194 9.08 -11.15 2.19
C ALA A 194 10.30 -11.62 1.37
N LEU A 195 10.05 -12.58 0.47
CA LEU A 195 11.06 -13.36 -0.21
C LEU A 195 12.13 -12.48 -0.88
N PHE A 196 11.72 -11.46 -1.63
CA PHE A 196 12.62 -10.53 -2.31
C PHE A 196 13.29 -9.61 -1.30
N GLY A 197 12.55 -9.11 -0.30
CA GLY A 197 13.11 -8.31 0.79
C GLY A 197 14.23 -9.03 1.54
N ARG A 198 14.09 -10.34 1.74
CA ARG A 198 15.10 -11.20 2.37
C ARG A 198 16.27 -11.50 1.43
N VAL A 199 16.00 -11.86 0.17
CA VAL A 199 17.04 -12.19 -0.82
C VAL A 199 17.89 -10.98 -1.16
N PHE A 200 17.27 -9.81 -1.34
CA PHE A 200 17.93 -8.54 -1.65
C PHE A 200 18.40 -7.78 -0.41
N ARG A 201 18.09 -8.28 0.80
CA ARG A 201 18.49 -7.70 2.10
C ARG A 201 18.02 -6.26 2.28
N THR A 202 16.78 -5.99 1.89
CA THR A 202 16.16 -4.67 2.01
C THR A 202 15.24 -4.54 3.22
N ARG A 203 15.02 -5.61 4.00
CA ARG A 203 14.17 -5.54 5.21
C ARG A 203 14.83 -4.75 6.33
N GLU A 204 14.14 -3.73 6.80
CA GLU A 204 14.50 -2.87 7.91
C GLU A 204 13.42 -2.98 9.00
N TYR A 205 13.76 -3.58 10.13
CA TYR A 205 12.81 -3.77 11.24
C TYR A 205 12.63 -2.48 12.04
N ASN A 206 11.39 -2.17 12.39
CA ASN A 206 11.09 -1.17 13.39
C ASN A 206 11.39 -1.77 14.78
N THR A 207 12.24 -1.11 15.56
CA THR A 207 12.60 -1.56 16.90
C THR A 207 11.55 -1.23 17.96
N ALA A 208 10.66 -0.27 17.70
CA ALA A 208 9.61 0.13 18.62
C ALA A 208 8.38 -0.81 18.60
N LEU A 209 8.18 -1.56 17.51
CA LEU A 209 7.03 -2.45 17.29
C LEU A 209 7.51 -3.89 17.11
N ARG A 210 7.98 -4.52 18.19
CA ARG A 210 8.50 -5.89 18.22
C ARG A 210 7.70 -6.80 19.14
N HIS A 211 6.39 -6.83 18.95
CA HIS A 211 5.52 -7.67 19.73
C HIS A 211 5.48 -9.11 19.20
N VAL A 212 5.06 -10.03 20.05
CA VAL A 212 4.69 -11.39 19.66
C VAL A 212 3.22 -11.62 19.95
N ALA A 213 2.54 -12.34 19.07
CA ALA A 213 1.14 -12.67 19.22
C ALA A 213 0.96 -14.17 19.47
N PHE A 214 0.15 -14.51 20.47
CA PHE A 214 -0.35 -15.87 20.70
C PHE A 214 -1.84 -15.88 20.51
N TYR A 215 -2.36 -16.78 19.70
CA TYR A 215 -3.79 -16.79 19.41
C TYR A 215 -4.32 -18.21 19.22
N GLY A 216 -5.64 -18.31 19.31
CA GLY A 216 -6.39 -19.47 18.86
C GLY A 216 -7.88 -19.19 18.90
N HIS A 217 -8.64 -20.27 18.76
CA HIS A 217 -10.06 -20.20 18.48
C HIS A 217 -10.88 -20.84 19.58
N TRP A 218 -12.03 -20.22 19.83
CA TRP A 218 -13.04 -20.68 20.76
C TRP A 218 -14.36 -20.90 20.00
N SER A 219 -15.11 -21.92 20.42
CA SER A 219 -16.46 -22.22 19.93
C SER A 219 -17.49 -21.93 21.00
N GLY A 220 -18.56 -21.21 20.68
CA GLY A 220 -19.53 -20.68 21.63
C GLY A 220 -19.10 -19.32 22.18
N GLY A 221 -19.58 -18.99 23.38
CA GLY A 221 -19.42 -17.67 23.98
C GLY A 221 -20.63 -16.77 23.80
N ARG A 222 -20.46 -15.50 24.15
CA ARG A 222 -21.48 -14.45 24.14
C ARG A 222 -21.09 -13.33 23.18
N ASP A 223 -22.06 -12.53 22.80
CA ASP A 223 -21.85 -11.40 21.91
C ASP A 223 -21.48 -10.11 22.67
N LEU A 224 -20.82 -9.20 21.97
CA LEU A 224 -20.23 -8.00 22.57
C LEU A 224 -21.26 -7.07 23.21
N ASP A 225 -22.38 -6.88 22.55
CA ASP A 225 -23.50 -6.07 23.01
C ASP A 225 -24.17 -6.66 24.26
N GLU A 226 -24.19 -7.99 24.42
CA GLU A 226 -24.69 -8.65 25.63
C GLU A 226 -23.78 -8.51 26.85
N VAL A 227 -22.46 -8.42 26.63
CA VAL A 227 -21.45 -8.38 27.71
C VAL A 227 -21.14 -6.97 28.14
N LEU A 228 -20.95 -6.04 27.19
CA LEU A 228 -20.59 -4.65 27.49
C LEU A 228 -21.80 -3.71 27.57
N GLY A 229 -22.97 -4.15 27.13
CA GLY A 229 -24.19 -3.34 27.08
C GLY A 229 -24.12 -2.30 25.97
N SER A 230 -24.70 -2.61 24.81
CA SER A 230 -24.91 -1.63 23.73
C SER A 230 -26.39 -1.51 23.38
N ASP A 231 -26.82 -0.27 23.09
CA ASP A 231 -28.16 0.01 22.55
C ASP A 231 -28.26 -0.30 21.04
N ASP A 232 -27.15 -0.66 20.39
CA ASP A 232 -27.08 -1.01 18.97
C ASP A 232 -26.59 -2.44 18.78
N ALA A 233 -27.51 -3.35 18.42
CA ALA A 233 -27.23 -4.76 18.16
C ALA A 233 -26.16 -4.98 17.07
N LYS A 234 -25.88 -3.98 16.23
CA LYS A 234 -24.79 -4.05 15.24
C LYS A 234 -23.41 -4.12 15.87
N ASP A 235 -23.27 -3.69 17.13
CA ASP A 235 -22.00 -3.73 17.85
C ASP A 235 -21.57 -5.18 18.20
N ALA A 236 -22.48 -6.16 18.14
CA ALA A 236 -22.18 -7.58 18.33
C ALA A 236 -21.05 -8.09 17.41
N GLY A 237 -20.98 -7.57 16.17
CA GLY A 237 -19.97 -7.95 15.19
C GLY A 237 -18.64 -7.18 15.28
N ASN A 238 -18.51 -6.23 16.21
CA ASN A 238 -17.29 -5.44 16.34
C ASN A 238 -16.14 -6.27 16.94
N ILE A 239 -14.92 -5.87 16.58
CA ILE A 239 -13.73 -6.32 17.32
C ILE A 239 -13.71 -5.64 18.69
N LEU A 240 -13.34 -6.39 19.74
CA LEU A 240 -12.96 -5.83 21.03
C LEU A 240 -11.44 -5.89 21.19
N ILE A 241 -10.85 -4.78 21.62
CA ILE A 241 -9.43 -4.68 21.98
C ILE A 241 -9.33 -4.24 23.45
N VAL A 242 -8.70 -5.05 24.29
CA VAL A 242 -8.60 -4.81 25.75
C VAL A 242 -7.15 -4.77 26.17
N THR A 243 -6.74 -3.72 26.89
CA THR A 243 -5.43 -3.69 27.54
C THR A 243 -5.36 -4.66 28.73
N VAL A 244 -4.24 -5.35 28.84
CA VAL A 244 -3.87 -6.19 29.98
C VAL A 244 -2.47 -5.79 30.48
N PRO A 245 -2.06 -6.15 31.70
CA PRO A 245 -0.76 -5.74 32.24
C PRO A 245 0.43 -6.05 31.32
N ASP A 246 0.40 -7.21 30.65
CA ASP A 246 1.49 -7.69 29.79
C ASP A 246 1.23 -7.43 28.29
N GLY A 247 0.32 -6.50 27.94
CA GLY A 247 0.03 -6.15 26.55
C GLY A 247 -1.45 -5.91 26.28
N TRP A 248 -2.02 -6.61 25.30
CA TRP A 248 -3.44 -6.48 24.97
C TRP A 248 -4.01 -7.72 24.31
N ILE A 249 -5.33 -7.87 24.40
CA ILE A 249 -6.08 -9.00 23.85
C ILE A 249 -7.05 -8.50 22.79
N TRP A 250 -7.10 -9.16 21.63
CA TRP A 250 -8.21 -9.04 20.70
C TRP A 250 -9.27 -10.12 20.93
N HIS A 251 -10.52 -9.78 20.66
CA HIS A 251 -11.62 -10.73 20.49
C HIS A 251 -12.37 -10.40 19.20
N ILE A 252 -12.44 -11.37 18.28
CA ILE A 252 -13.03 -11.22 16.95
C ILE A 252 -14.11 -12.30 16.74
N PRO A 253 -15.38 -11.93 16.50
CA PRO A 253 -16.44 -12.89 16.15
C PRO A 253 -16.42 -13.26 14.66
N ILE A 254 -15.66 -14.29 14.29
CA ILE A 254 -15.41 -14.68 12.89
C ILE A 254 -16.55 -15.47 12.22
N ALA A 255 -17.44 -16.09 13.01
CA ALA A 255 -18.68 -16.72 12.57
C ALA A 255 -19.64 -16.82 13.78
N ASP A 256 -20.89 -17.23 13.56
CA ASP A 256 -21.95 -17.31 14.58
C ASP A 256 -21.44 -17.80 15.95
N THR A 257 -20.74 -18.93 15.98
CA THR A 257 -20.18 -19.50 17.22
C THR A 257 -18.66 -19.47 17.30
N MET A 258 -17.94 -18.96 16.31
CA MET A 258 -16.47 -19.01 16.32
C MET A 258 -15.90 -17.65 16.73
N ARG A 259 -14.99 -17.68 17.70
CA ARG A 259 -14.28 -16.49 18.20
C ARG A 259 -12.77 -16.68 18.03
N SER A 260 -12.10 -15.70 17.44
CA SER A 260 -10.64 -15.61 17.44
C SER A 260 -10.20 -14.70 18.58
N VAL A 261 -9.33 -15.23 19.44
CA VAL A 261 -8.82 -14.50 20.61
C VAL A 261 -7.30 -14.59 20.60
N GLY A 262 -6.64 -13.44 20.68
CA GLY A 262 -5.19 -13.38 20.67
C GLY A 262 -4.63 -12.39 21.66
N LEU A 263 -3.54 -12.77 22.30
CA LEU A 263 -2.72 -11.96 23.19
C LEU A 263 -1.52 -11.44 22.41
N VAL A 264 -1.36 -10.13 22.35
CA VAL A 264 -0.16 -9.47 21.88
C VAL A 264 0.63 -9.01 23.11
N THR A 265 1.88 -9.45 23.21
CA THR A 265 2.73 -9.25 24.39
C THR A 265 4.18 -9.01 24.00
N ASP A 266 4.99 -8.63 25.00
CA ASP A 266 6.42 -8.45 24.84
C ASP A 266 7.11 -9.83 24.66
N PRO A 267 8.01 -9.99 23.69
CA PRO A 267 8.76 -11.24 23.50
C PRO A 267 9.55 -11.68 24.75
N GLU A 268 10.00 -10.76 25.61
CA GLU A 268 10.74 -11.07 26.83
C GLU A 268 9.88 -11.84 27.83
N ALA A 269 8.58 -11.55 27.92
CA ALA A 269 7.64 -12.22 28.83
C ALA A 269 7.54 -13.73 28.57
N VAL A 270 7.81 -14.15 27.33
CA VAL A 270 7.59 -15.52 26.85
C VAL A 270 8.85 -16.19 26.28
N ALA A 271 10.00 -15.52 26.38
CA ALA A 271 11.26 -15.94 25.75
C ALA A 271 11.71 -17.35 26.19
N ASN A 272 11.48 -17.69 27.46
CA ASN A 272 11.92 -18.95 28.07
C ASN A 272 10.82 -20.03 28.12
N LEU A 273 9.64 -19.76 27.55
CA LEU A 273 8.52 -20.69 27.56
C LEU A 273 8.59 -21.63 26.35
N ASN A 274 8.35 -22.93 26.59
CA ASN A 274 8.12 -23.89 25.51
C ASN A 274 6.69 -23.74 24.93
N ALA A 275 6.35 -24.53 23.91
CA ALA A 275 5.05 -24.42 23.24
C ALA A 275 3.83 -24.67 24.16
N ASP A 276 3.92 -25.64 25.06
CA ASP A 276 2.82 -25.97 25.98
C ASP A 276 2.70 -24.86 27.04
N SER A 277 3.82 -24.43 27.62
CA SER A 277 3.84 -23.34 28.60
C SER A 277 3.39 -22.00 28.01
N ARG A 278 3.58 -21.75 26.71
CA ARG A 278 3.02 -20.59 26.00
C ARG A 278 1.49 -20.69 25.88
N THR A 279 0.97 -21.89 25.67
CA THR A 279 -0.48 -22.13 25.66
C THR A 279 -1.07 -21.87 27.04
N ASP A 280 -0.44 -22.38 28.09
CA ASP A 280 -0.87 -22.14 29.47
C ASP A 280 -0.83 -20.66 29.84
N TYR A 281 0.27 -19.96 29.51
CA TYR A 281 0.41 -18.52 29.71
C TYR A 281 -0.70 -17.73 28.99
N TYR A 282 -0.95 -18.02 27.72
CA TYR A 282 -2.05 -17.39 26.97
C TYR A 282 -3.41 -17.64 27.63
N LEU A 283 -3.73 -18.88 27.99
CA LEU A 283 -5.01 -19.22 28.60
C LEU A 283 -5.19 -18.55 29.98
N GLU A 284 -4.12 -18.40 30.74
CA GLU A 284 -4.10 -17.65 32.00
C GLU A 284 -4.44 -16.17 31.77
N GLN A 285 -3.77 -15.51 30.82
CA GLN A 285 -4.02 -14.10 30.50
C GLN A 285 -5.46 -13.87 29.98
N VAL A 286 -5.96 -14.76 29.13
CA VAL A 286 -7.35 -14.71 28.61
C VAL A 286 -8.36 -14.83 29.74
N ARG A 287 -8.17 -15.77 30.68
CA ARG A 287 -9.08 -15.96 31.83
C ARG A 287 -8.97 -14.85 32.88
N ALA A 288 -7.79 -14.23 33.01
CA ALA A 288 -7.56 -13.14 33.95
C ALA A 288 -8.21 -11.82 33.50
N CYS A 289 -8.52 -11.67 32.21
CA CYS A 289 -9.21 -10.51 31.66
C CYS A 289 -10.73 -10.66 31.81
N PRO A 290 -11.41 -9.89 32.70
CA PRO A 290 -12.82 -10.13 33.04
C PRO A 290 -13.77 -10.02 31.85
N GLU A 291 -13.54 -9.08 30.94
CA GLU A 291 -14.39 -8.82 29.79
C GLU A 291 -14.25 -9.93 28.75
N ILE A 292 -13.03 -10.42 28.54
CA ILE A 292 -12.78 -11.56 27.63
C ILE A 292 -13.34 -12.85 28.24
N ALA A 293 -13.14 -13.08 29.55
CA ALA A 293 -13.72 -14.23 30.24
C ALA A 293 -15.26 -14.24 30.18
N ALA A 294 -15.90 -13.07 30.28
CA ALA A 294 -17.35 -12.94 30.12
C ALA A 294 -17.83 -13.20 28.68
N LEU A 295 -17.07 -12.76 27.67
CA LEU A 295 -17.34 -13.06 26.26
C LEU A 295 -17.17 -14.54 25.94
N LEU A 296 -16.27 -15.22 26.63
CA LEU A 296 -16.03 -16.65 26.46
C LEU A 296 -16.84 -17.52 27.41
N ASP A 297 -17.77 -16.94 28.19
CA ASP A 297 -18.65 -17.71 29.07
C ASP A 297 -19.53 -18.67 28.27
N GLY A 298 -19.55 -19.95 28.65
CA GLY A 298 -20.17 -21.01 27.86
C GLY A 298 -19.44 -21.39 26.57
N GLY A 299 -18.27 -20.81 26.29
CA GLY A 299 -17.41 -21.15 25.16
C GLY A 299 -16.37 -22.22 25.49
N GLU A 300 -15.95 -22.97 24.47
CA GLU A 300 -14.93 -24.02 24.55
C GLU A 300 -13.72 -23.65 23.69
N TRP A 301 -12.52 -23.85 24.25
CA TRP A 301 -11.27 -23.74 23.49
C TRP A 301 -11.16 -24.92 22.51
N VAL A 302 -11.06 -24.64 21.21
CA VAL A 302 -11.07 -25.66 20.14
C VAL A 302 -9.74 -25.82 19.43
N SER A 303 -8.77 -24.94 19.70
CA SER A 303 -7.41 -25.08 19.18
C SER A 303 -6.61 -26.14 19.94
N LYS A 304 -5.67 -26.82 19.26
CA LYS A 304 -4.81 -27.82 19.93
C LYS A 304 -3.75 -27.19 20.82
N ARG A 305 -3.22 -26.05 20.39
CA ARG A 305 -2.20 -25.21 21.03
C ARG A 305 -2.41 -23.78 20.55
N VAL A 306 -1.81 -22.81 21.22
CA VAL A 306 -1.72 -21.46 20.63
C VAL A 306 -0.83 -21.48 19.40
N GLU A 307 -1.26 -20.77 18.38
CA GLU A 307 -0.38 -20.35 17.30
C GLU A 307 0.45 -19.15 17.77
N ALA A 308 1.69 -19.07 17.32
CA ALA A 308 2.62 -18.02 17.70
C ALA A 308 3.12 -17.28 16.47
N LEU A 309 3.05 -15.96 16.49
CA LEU A 309 3.56 -15.09 15.43
C LEU A 309 4.55 -14.09 16.01
N SER A 310 5.67 -13.93 15.31
CA SER A 310 6.62 -12.85 15.54
C SER A 310 6.33 -11.75 14.52
N ASP A 311 5.31 -10.96 14.83
CA ASP A 311 4.77 -9.87 14.03
C ASP A 311 5.67 -8.62 14.16
N TRP A 312 6.97 -8.79 13.90
CA TRP A 312 7.90 -7.67 13.99
C TRP A 312 7.69 -6.75 12.81
N SER A 313 7.33 -5.50 13.10
CA SER A 313 7.16 -4.49 12.09
C SER A 313 8.43 -4.34 11.26
N PHE A 314 8.28 -4.26 9.94
CA PHE A 314 9.39 -3.98 9.04
C PHE A 314 8.92 -3.25 7.78
N PHE A 315 9.87 -2.56 7.15
CA PHE A 315 9.74 -2.02 5.81
C PHE A 315 10.86 -2.57 4.94
N CYS A 316 10.55 -2.90 3.69
CA CYS A 316 11.58 -3.02 2.67
C CYS A 316 12.04 -1.61 2.25
N SER A 317 13.36 -1.40 2.14
CA SER A 317 13.95 -0.14 1.68
C SER A 317 13.65 0.20 0.22
N ARG A 318 13.17 -0.78 -0.56
CA ARG A 318 12.59 -0.61 -1.90
C ARG A 318 11.35 -1.47 -2.04
N PHE A 319 10.30 -0.95 -2.66
CA PHE A 319 9.08 -1.72 -2.97
C PHE A 319 9.04 -2.16 -4.43
N ALA A 320 9.80 -1.53 -5.32
CA ALA A 320 9.93 -1.92 -6.71
C ALA A 320 11.37 -1.76 -7.23
N GLY A 321 11.66 -2.43 -8.34
CA GLY A 321 12.92 -2.32 -9.07
C GLY A 321 12.84 -2.94 -10.46
N PRO A 322 13.96 -3.05 -11.18
CA PRO A 322 13.96 -3.61 -12.53
C PRO A 322 13.42 -5.04 -12.59
N GLY A 323 12.22 -5.20 -13.17
CA GLY A 323 11.56 -6.49 -13.35
C GLY A 323 10.86 -7.04 -12.10
N TYR A 324 10.76 -6.28 -11.01
CA TYR A 324 10.03 -6.73 -9.82
C TYR A 324 9.26 -5.64 -9.05
N MET A 325 8.26 -6.11 -8.29
CA MET A 325 7.54 -5.34 -7.28
C MET A 325 7.32 -6.20 -6.03
N GLN A 326 7.07 -5.57 -4.88
CA GLN A 326 6.68 -6.22 -3.63
C GLN A 326 5.37 -5.59 -3.16
N VAL A 327 4.38 -6.39 -2.77
CA VAL A 327 3.04 -5.93 -2.32
C VAL A 327 2.61 -6.62 -1.02
N GLY A 328 1.76 -5.97 -0.23
CA GLY A 328 1.33 -6.47 1.07
C GLY A 328 2.48 -6.63 2.05
N ASP A 329 2.37 -7.64 2.92
CA ASP A 329 3.39 -7.91 3.94
C ASP A 329 4.78 -8.20 3.34
N ALA A 330 4.88 -8.56 2.05
CA ALA A 330 6.18 -8.71 1.40
C ALA A 330 6.93 -7.37 1.24
N ALA A 331 6.19 -6.26 1.16
CA ALA A 331 6.75 -4.90 1.12
C ALA A 331 6.97 -4.33 2.52
N CYS A 332 5.96 -4.44 3.38
CA CYS A 332 6.02 -3.93 4.75
C CYS A 332 4.91 -4.54 5.63
N PHE A 333 5.20 -4.68 6.92
CA PHE A 333 4.25 -5.10 7.94
C PHE A 333 4.35 -4.15 9.14
N ILE A 334 3.22 -3.78 9.73
CA ILE A 334 3.16 -2.81 10.84
C ILE A 334 2.90 -3.54 12.17
N ASP A 335 1.66 -3.56 12.63
CA ASP A 335 1.24 -4.13 13.90
C ASP A 335 -0.27 -4.43 13.78
N PRO A 336 -0.78 -5.52 14.37
CA PRO A 336 -2.18 -5.92 14.19
C PRO A 336 -3.19 -5.01 14.91
N ILE A 337 -2.78 -4.08 15.77
CA ILE A 337 -3.67 -3.32 16.66
C ILE A 337 -4.78 -2.53 15.96
N LEU A 338 -4.54 -2.06 14.72
CA LEU A 338 -5.54 -1.35 13.92
C LEU A 338 -6.19 -2.22 12.84
N SER A 339 -5.89 -3.52 12.79
CA SER A 339 -6.43 -4.44 11.78
C SER A 339 -6.11 -4.02 10.33
N THR A 340 -4.91 -3.48 10.08
CA THR A 340 -4.58 -2.81 8.80
C THR A 340 -3.94 -3.72 7.75
N GLY A 341 -3.49 -4.93 8.11
CA GLY A 341 -2.70 -5.80 7.23
C GLY A 341 -3.38 -6.11 5.89
N VAL A 342 -4.63 -6.59 5.91
CA VAL A 342 -5.36 -6.89 4.65
C VAL A 342 -5.64 -5.62 3.85
N THR A 343 -5.96 -4.51 4.52
CA THR A 343 -6.11 -3.20 3.86
C THR A 343 -4.85 -2.77 3.16
N LEU A 344 -3.70 -2.84 3.81
CA LEU A 344 -2.39 -2.55 3.20
C LEU A 344 -2.11 -3.49 2.04
N ALA A 345 -2.43 -4.78 2.15
CA ALA A 345 -2.25 -5.78 1.10
C ALA A 345 -3.02 -5.43 -0.18
N VAL A 346 -4.34 -5.18 -0.07
CA VAL A 346 -5.18 -4.91 -1.24
C VAL A 346 -4.97 -3.49 -1.78
N ASN A 347 -4.66 -2.51 -0.93
CA ASN A 347 -4.33 -1.15 -1.37
C ASN A 347 -2.98 -1.05 -2.08
N GLY A 348 -1.98 -1.81 -1.61
CA GLY A 348 -0.72 -1.96 -2.34
C GLY A 348 -0.95 -2.57 -3.72
N SER A 349 -1.81 -3.59 -3.78
CA SER A 349 -2.18 -4.25 -5.04
C SER A 349 -2.87 -3.30 -6.02
N LEU A 350 -3.84 -2.51 -5.56
CA LEU A 350 -4.53 -1.52 -6.40
C LEU A 350 -3.57 -0.45 -6.96
N ARG A 351 -2.64 0.05 -6.14
CA ARG A 351 -1.62 1.02 -6.58
C ARG A 351 -0.63 0.38 -7.55
N ALA A 352 -0.20 -0.85 -7.29
CA ALA A 352 0.69 -1.58 -8.18
C ALA A 352 0.04 -1.78 -9.57
N ALA A 353 -1.23 -2.19 -9.61
CA ALA A 353 -1.97 -2.36 -10.87
C ALA A 353 -1.99 -1.06 -11.69
N ARG A 354 -2.30 0.09 -11.07
CA ARG A 354 -2.30 1.40 -11.75
C ARG A 354 -0.93 1.80 -12.26
N ALA A 355 0.12 1.56 -11.48
CA ALA A 355 1.49 1.85 -11.90
C ALA A 355 1.90 0.99 -13.10
N ILE A 356 1.54 -0.30 -13.08
CA ILE A 356 1.79 -1.23 -14.19
C ILE A 356 1.00 -0.80 -15.43
N ARG A 357 -0.29 -0.50 -15.29
CA ARG A 357 -1.16 -0.03 -16.38
C ARG A 357 -0.62 1.24 -17.03
N THR A 358 -0.23 2.21 -16.20
CA THR A 358 0.37 3.47 -16.68
C THR A 358 1.66 3.21 -17.47
N GLY A 359 2.57 2.40 -16.92
CA GLY A 359 3.83 2.07 -17.61
C GLY A 359 3.63 1.25 -18.89
N ARG A 360 2.51 0.55 -19.06
CA ARG A 360 2.15 -0.13 -20.31
C ARG A 360 1.57 0.83 -21.34
N ALA A 361 0.64 1.70 -20.91
CA ALA A 361 0.02 2.70 -21.77
C ALA A 361 1.05 3.74 -22.27
N SER A 362 1.99 4.11 -21.41
CA SER A 362 3.04 5.10 -21.70
C SER A 362 4.38 4.61 -21.14
N PRO A 363 5.18 3.88 -21.94
CA PRO A 363 6.46 3.30 -21.50
C PRO A 363 7.44 4.30 -20.86
N TRP A 364 7.42 5.56 -21.32
CA TRP A 364 8.25 6.63 -20.76
C TRP A 364 7.84 7.04 -19.33
N LEU A 365 6.58 6.82 -18.94
CA LEU A 365 6.08 7.04 -17.57
C LEU A 365 6.39 5.89 -16.62
N LYS A 366 6.87 4.74 -17.09
CA LYS A 366 7.05 3.54 -16.27
C LYS A 366 7.87 3.80 -15.00
N GLY A 367 9.01 4.49 -15.12
CA GLY A 367 9.85 4.80 -13.95
C GLY A 367 9.11 5.65 -12.92
N LEU A 368 8.43 6.69 -13.38
CA LEU A 368 7.66 7.59 -12.54
C LEU A 368 6.46 6.92 -11.87
N ALA A 369 5.77 6.04 -12.59
CA ALA A 369 4.65 5.28 -12.06
C ALA A 369 5.09 4.31 -10.94
N MET A 370 6.28 3.73 -11.06
CA MET A 370 6.87 2.87 -10.01
C MET A 370 7.31 3.68 -8.79
N ASP A 371 7.89 4.86 -9.00
CA ASP A 371 8.23 5.79 -7.91
C ASP A 371 6.98 6.26 -7.16
N TRP A 372 5.90 6.56 -7.89
CA TRP A 372 4.60 6.89 -7.31
C TRP A 372 4.04 5.74 -6.48
N TYR A 373 4.07 4.51 -7.01
CA TYR A 373 3.63 3.32 -6.30
C TYR A 373 4.35 3.18 -4.95
N GLU A 374 5.68 3.21 -4.98
CA GLU A 374 6.48 3.06 -3.77
C GLU A 374 6.22 4.20 -2.78
N THR A 375 6.17 5.44 -3.26
CA THR A 375 5.99 6.62 -2.41
C THR A 375 4.63 6.63 -1.72
N GLU A 376 3.54 6.44 -2.48
CA GLU A 376 2.19 6.45 -1.93
C GLU A 376 1.97 5.28 -0.98
N TYR A 377 2.42 4.09 -1.37
CA TYR A 377 2.23 2.92 -0.53
C TYR A 377 3.02 3.01 0.78
N ARG A 378 4.28 3.47 0.70
CA ARG A 378 5.13 3.71 1.87
C ARG A 378 4.56 4.80 2.77
N SER A 379 4.02 5.88 2.21
CA SER A 379 3.39 6.95 3.00
C SER A 379 2.26 6.41 3.85
N ILE A 380 1.34 5.65 3.25
CA ILE A 380 0.19 5.07 3.97
C ILE A 380 0.63 4.10 5.05
N ALA A 381 1.57 3.21 4.73
CA ALA A 381 2.12 2.29 5.71
C ALA A 381 2.83 3.03 6.86
N THR A 382 3.51 4.15 6.57
CA THR A 382 4.15 5.00 7.58
C THR A 382 3.12 5.69 8.47
N ASP A 383 2.01 6.20 7.93
CA ASP A 383 0.94 6.80 8.72
C ASP A 383 0.33 5.79 9.71
N PHE A 384 0.16 4.54 9.29
CA PHE A 384 -0.26 3.46 10.18
C PHE A 384 0.80 3.11 11.23
N ALA A 385 2.09 3.08 10.86
CA ALA A 385 3.18 2.85 11.79
C ALA A 385 3.23 3.94 12.87
N ASP A 386 3.16 5.21 12.45
CA ASP A 386 3.12 6.39 13.33
C ASP A 386 1.93 6.32 14.30
N LEU A 387 0.77 5.86 13.82
CA LEU A 387 -0.42 5.71 14.66
C LEU A 387 -0.28 4.54 15.63
N ALA A 388 0.27 3.41 15.20
CA ALA A 388 0.53 2.24 16.05
C ALA A 388 1.57 2.57 17.13
N GLU A 389 2.70 3.20 16.80
CA GLU A 389 3.69 3.65 17.78
C GLU A 389 3.09 4.61 18.80
N HIS A 390 2.27 5.56 18.34
CA HIS A 390 1.58 6.49 19.24
C HIS A 390 0.56 5.77 20.13
N TRP A 391 -0.04 4.68 19.64
CA TRP A 391 -0.95 3.84 20.40
C TRP A 391 -0.26 3.17 21.59
N TYR A 392 0.94 2.62 21.38
CA TYR A 392 1.77 2.03 22.45
C TYR A 392 2.49 3.08 23.32
N GLY A 393 2.68 4.30 22.82
CA GLY A 393 3.47 5.36 23.45
C GLY A 393 2.89 6.03 24.69
N GLY A 394 1.68 5.68 25.18
CA GLY A 394 1.25 6.21 26.48
C GLY A 394 -0.11 5.78 27.02
N HIS A 395 -0.20 5.79 28.35
CA HIS A 395 -1.39 5.81 29.22
C HIS A 395 -2.26 7.06 28.99
N ALA A 396 -2.49 7.42 27.74
CA ALA A 396 -3.20 8.62 27.37
C ALA A 396 -4.72 8.37 27.43
N ASP A 397 -5.48 9.44 27.60
CA ASP A 397 -6.93 9.42 27.46
C ASP A 397 -7.31 9.26 25.97
N ALA A 398 -8.53 8.81 25.65
CA ALA A 398 -9.02 8.62 24.28
C ALA A 398 -8.71 9.81 23.37
N ASP A 399 -8.84 11.02 23.93
CA ASP A 399 -8.58 12.29 23.27
C ASP A 399 -7.16 12.42 22.70
N ALA A 400 -6.14 11.85 23.35
CA ALA A 400 -4.75 11.99 22.90
C ALA A 400 -4.46 11.20 21.61
N TRP A 401 -5.10 10.05 21.41
CA TRP A 401 -4.99 9.30 20.14
C TRP A 401 -5.73 10.03 19.03
N PHE A 402 -6.92 10.55 19.34
CA PHE A 402 -7.69 11.35 18.40
C PHE A 402 -6.86 12.58 17.93
N TRP A 403 -6.17 13.28 18.84
CA TRP A 403 -5.33 14.42 18.48
C TRP A 403 -4.16 14.07 17.57
N ARG A 404 -3.51 12.90 17.76
CA ARG A 404 -2.45 12.45 16.85
C ARG A 404 -3.00 12.12 15.48
N ALA A 405 -4.14 11.43 15.41
CA ALA A 405 -4.83 11.14 14.16
C ALA A 405 -5.17 12.42 13.40
N LYS A 406 -5.64 13.48 14.07
CA LYS A 406 -5.91 14.79 13.44
C LYS A 406 -4.66 15.45 12.83
N LYS A 407 -3.46 15.20 13.38
CA LYS A 407 -2.19 15.70 12.81
C LYS A 407 -1.69 14.89 11.60
N LEU A 408 -2.20 13.68 11.42
CA LEU A 408 -1.87 12.77 10.32
C LEU A 408 -2.89 12.87 9.18
N ALA A 409 -4.18 13.01 9.50
CA ALA A 409 -5.24 13.19 8.53
C ALA A 409 -5.04 14.46 7.69
N ASP A 410 -5.57 14.44 6.46
CA ASP A 410 -5.50 15.55 5.52
C ASP A 410 -6.11 16.82 6.14
N PRO A 411 -5.35 17.93 6.29
CA PRO A 411 -5.87 19.17 6.87
C PRO A 411 -6.97 19.82 6.02
N THR A 412 -7.11 19.47 4.73
CA THR A 412 -8.22 19.93 3.88
C THR A 412 -9.55 19.30 4.29
N GLN A 413 -9.50 18.11 4.89
CA GLN A 413 -10.68 17.41 5.39
C GLN A 413 -11.03 17.99 6.77
N ASN A 414 -12.14 18.72 6.83
CA ASN A 414 -12.63 19.41 8.03
C ASN A 414 -13.20 18.45 9.10
N PHE A 415 -12.49 17.36 9.38
CA PHE A 415 -12.86 16.38 10.39
C PHE A 415 -12.72 16.92 11.80
N SER A 416 -13.63 16.52 12.69
CA SER A 416 -13.35 16.58 14.12
C SER A 416 -12.14 15.68 14.48
N ILE A 417 -11.61 15.87 15.69
CA ILE A 417 -10.50 15.09 16.21
C ILE A 417 -10.83 13.58 16.22
N ARG A 418 -12.06 13.24 16.63
CA ARG A 418 -12.60 11.88 16.61
C ARG A 418 -12.76 11.35 15.18
N GLN A 419 -13.33 12.14 14.28
CA GLN A 419 -13.50 11.73 12.87
C GLN A 419 -12.17 11.46 12.18
N ALA A 420 -11.10 12.20 12.51
CA ALA A 420 -9.77 11.93 11.97
C ALA A 420 -9.21 10.56 12.40
N PHE A 421 -9.48 10.14 13.65
CA PHE A 421 -9.14 8.80 14.11
C PHE A 421 -9.94 7.71 13.41
N ILE A 422 -11.24 7.92 13.24
CA ILE A 422 -12.11 6.98 12.52
C ILE A 422 -11.69 6.86 11.06
N HIS A 423 -11.36 7.97 10.40
CA HIS A 423 -10.82 7.99 9.04
C HIS A 423 -9.58 7.11 8.88
N LEU A 424 -8.57 7.31 9.76
CA LEU A 424 -7.33 6.55 9.71
C LEU A 424 -7.54 5.07 10.08
N SER A 425 -8.28 4.77 11.15
CA SER A 425 -8.56 3.40 11.58
C SER A 425 -9.50 2.63 10.65
N ALA A 426 -10.32 3.32 9.86
CA ALA A 426 -11.06 2.71 8.75
C ALA A 426 -10.14 2.33 7.58
N GLY A 427 -8.94 2.90 7.52
CA GLY A 427 -7.95 2.66 6.48
C GLY A 427 -8.36 3.14 5.09
N VAL A 428 -9.32 4.06 5.04
CA VAL A 428 -9.77 4.70 3.79
C VAL A 428 -8.80 5.82 3.46
N THR A 429 -7.69 5.45 2.83
CA THR A 429 -6.72 6.41 2.31
C THR A 429 -7.14 6.77 0.89
N GLY A 430 -7.35 8.07 0.62
CA GLY A 430 -7.66 8.54 -0.73
C GLY A 430 -6.63 8.02 -1.76
N THR A 431 -7.10 7.76 -2.98
CA THR A 431 -6.21 7.52 -4.13
C THR A 431 -5.64 8.82 -4.68
N GLN A 432 -6.26 9.94 -4.31
CA GLN A 432 -5.69 11.27 -4.47
C GLN A 432 -4.56 11.41 -3.46
N GLY A 433 -3.32 11.32 -3.96
CA GLY A 433 -2.13 11.03 -3.16
C GLY A 433 -1.99 11.86 -1.89
N ALA A 434 -1.43 11.24 -0.86
CA ALA A 434 -1.37 11.76 0.50
C ALA A 434 -0.97 13.26 0.53
N GLY A 435 -1.96 14.11 0.82
CA GLY A 435 -1.80 15.57 0.94
C GLY A 435 -0.98 16.00 2.17
N GLY A 436 -0.60 15.07 3.05
CA GLY A 436 0.09 15.36 4.30
C GLY A 436 1.53 14.83 4.31
N LYS A 437 2.51 15.73 4.27
CA LYS A 437 3.91 15.49 4.68
C LYS A 437 4.68 14.42 3.88
N LEU A 438 4.92 14.70 2.60
CA LEU A 438 6.19 14.31 1.98
C LEU A 438 7.34 15.00 2.74
N ARG A 439 7.90 14.33 3.75
CA ARG A 439 9.27 14.65 4.18
C ARG A 439 10.20 14.21 3.05
N SER A 440 10.60 15.19 2.23
CA SER A 440 11.87 15.24 1.52
C SER A 440 12.25 14.11 0.54
N ALA A 441 11.29 13.42 -0.10
CA ALA A 441 11.59 12.55 -1.25
C ALA A 441 10.48 12.68 -2.29
N GLY A 442 10.71 13.42 -3.38
CA GLY A 442 9.74 13.50 -4.49
C GLY A 442 9.65 14.83 -5.24
N GLY A 443 10.65 15.72 -5.12
CA GLY A 443 10.93 16.62 -6.24
C GLY A 443 11.48 15.76 -7.38
N TYR A 444 10.87 15.83 -8.56
CA TYR A 444 11.39 15.15 -9.75
C TYR A 444 12.83 15.60 -9.95
N SER A 445 13.75 14.66 -10.17
CA SER A 445 15.11 15.02 -10.54
C SER A 445 15.09 15.84 -11.84
N PRO A 446 16.07 16.74 -12.08
CA PRO A 446 16.16 17.48 -13.32
C PRO A 446 16.09 16.60 -14.58
N ARG A 447 16.62 15.37 -14.52
CA ARG A 447 16.54 14.39 -15.60
C ARG A 447 15.13 13.81 -15.80
N GLN A 448 14.37 13.61 -14.72
CA GLN A 448 12.97 13.17 -14.81
C GLN A 448 12.07 14.27 -15.37
N LEU A 449 12.32 15.53 -15.01
CA LEU A 449 11.65 16.68 -15.63
C LEU A 449 12.01 16.78 -17.11
N GLU A 450 13.29 16.66 -17.46
CA GLU A 450 13.77 16.67 -18.85
C GLU A 450 13.12 15.57 -19.69
N LEU A 451 13.03 14.33 -19.19
CA LEU A 451 12.33 13.22 -19.87
C LEU A 451 10.82 13.47 -20.06
N ILE A 452 10.17 14.12 -19.09
CA ILE A 452 8.76 14.53 -19.23
C ILE A 452 8.62 15.56 -20.35
N TYR A 453 9.53 16.55 -20.44
CA TYR A 453 9.51 17.58 -21.49
C TYR A 453 9.91 17.07 -22.88
N GLU A 454 10.92 16.18 -22.96
CA GLU A 454 11.36 15.55 -24.20
C GLU A 454 10.24 14.67 -24.80
N ASN A 455 9.49 13.94 -23.96
CA ASN A 455 8.44 13.03 -24.44
C ASN A 455 7.06 13.67 -24.63
N LEU A 456 6.78 14.82 -24.00
CA LEU A 456 5.62 15.67 -24.33
C LEU A 456 5.62 16.17 -25.79
N SER A 457 6.76 16.08 -26.47
CA SER A 457 6.93 16.55 -27.85
C SER A 457 6.85 15.46 -28.92
N THR A 458 7.04 14.21 -28.51
CA THR A 458 7.08 13.05 -29.42
C THR A 458 5.72 12.39 -29.60
N ASP A 459 4.75 12.70 -28.75
CA ASP A 459 3.34 12.31 -28.91
C ASP A 459 2.51 13.40 -29.64
N LEU A 460 3.13 14.45 -30.22
CA LEU A 460 2.47 15.53 -30.98
C LEU A 460 2.34 15.21 -32.49
N ASP A 461 2.10 13.96 -32.84
CA ASP A 461 1.74 13.58 -34.22
C ASP A 461 0.31 14.05 -34.53
N ASP A 462 0.00 14.40 -35.78
CA ASP A 462 -1.19 15.16 -36.21
C ASP A 462 -2.57 14.73 -35.63
N GLU A 463 -2.74 13.50 -35.13
CA GLU A 463 -3.96 13.06 -34.42
C GLU A 463 -4.12 13.63 -33.00
N SER A 464 -3.04 13.99 -32.29
CA SER A 464 -3.06 14.51 -30.91
C SER A 464 -3.17 16.05 -30.81
N GLN A 465 -3.13 16.78 -31.93
CA GLN A 465 -3.57 18.19 -31.93
C GLN A 465 -5.06 18.30 -31.56
N THR A 466 -5.84 17.25 -31.83
CA THR A 466 -7.22 17.12 -31.34
C THR A 466 -7.27 16.88 -29.83
N SER A 467 -6.30 16.15 -29.26
CA SER A 467 -6.29 15.81 -27.84
C SER A 467 -5.91 16.95 -26.91
N ILE A 468 -5.18 17.99 -27.35
CA ILE A 468 -4.98 19.21 -26.53
C ILE A 468 -6.32 19.93 -26.30
N SER A 469 -7.19 19.95 -27.31
CA SER A 469 -8.55 20.50 -27.18
C SER A 469 -9.48 19.60 -26.34
N GLU A 470 -9.19 18.30 -26.25
CA GLU A 470 -9.89 17.36 -25.37
C GLU A 470 -9.31 17.33 -23.93
N GLU A 471 -8.01 17.60 -23.73
CA GLU A 471 -7.39 17.83 -22.43
C GLU A 471 -8.04 19.04 -21.75
N GLU A 472 -8.26 20.14 -22.48
CA GLU A 472 -9.04 21.29 -22.01
C GLU A 472 -10.46 20.89 -21.55
N ALA A 473 -11.09 19.94 -22.26
CA ALA A 473 -12.43 19.45 -21.95
C ALA A 473 -12.48 18.52 -20.72
N SER A 474 -11.44 17.73 -20.46
CA SER A 474 -11.40 16.81 -19.30
C SER A 474 -11.11 17.51 -17.95
N PHE A 475 -10.49 18.70 -17.96
CA PHE A 475 -10.09 19.41 -16.75
C PHE A 475 -11.12 20.44 -16.23
N GLY A 476 -12.36 20.40 -16.74
CA GLY A 476 -13.55 20.99 -16.10
C GLY A 476 -13.53 22.50 -15.84
N GLY A 477 -12.74 23.28 -16.58
CA GLY A 477 -12.66 24.73 -16.41
C GLY A 477 -13.53 25.49 -17.41
N THR A 478 -14.44 26.35 -16.94
CA THR A 478 -15.09 27.33 -17.82
C THR A 478 -14.04 28.39 -18.25
N PRO A 479 -13.82 28.64 -19.56
CA PRO A 479 -12.91 29.70 -20.00
C PRO A 479 -13.33 31.05 -19.43
N VAL A 480 -12.42 31.74 -18.74
CA VAL A 480 -12.72 33.05 -18.15
C VAL A 480 -12.73 34.13 -19.23
N ARG A 481 -13.91 34.68 -19.48
CA ARG A 481 -14.17 35.82 -20.40
C ARG A 481 -13.54 37.15 -19.98
N ALA A 482 -12.69 37.21 -18.96
CA ALA A 482 -12.21 38.47 -18.38
C ALA A 482 -10.95 39.05 -19.07
N HIS A 483 -10.13 38.23 -19.74
CA HIS A 483 -8.90 38.69 -20.40
C HIS A 483 -8.77 38.02 -21.78
N SER A 484 -8.48 38.79 -22.84
CA SER A 484 -8.15 38.21 -24.14
C SER A 484 -6.78 37.54 -24.09
N ASN A 485 -6.53 36.52 -24.93
CA ASN A 485 -5.22 35.86 -25.03
C ASN A 485 -4.09 36.90 -25.21
N THR A 486 -4.36 37.94 -25.99
CA THR A 486 -3.42 39.05 -26.23
C THR A 486 -3.13 39.86 -24.96
N SER A 487 -4.15 40.17 -24.13
CA SER A 487 -3.91 40.93 -22.89
C SER A 487 -3.12 40.13 -21.86
N VAL A 488 -3.32 38.82 -21.79
CA VAL A 488 -2.59 37.94 -20.86
C VAL A 488 -1.12 37.83 -21.23
N LEU A 489 -0.81 37.71 -22.53
CA LEU A 489 0.57 37.59 -23.00
C LEU A 489 1.38 38.89 -22.85
N LEU A 490 0.72 40.05 -22.89
CA LEU A 490 1.38 41.34 -22.70
C LEU A 490 1.58 41.69 -21.21
N GLY A 491 0.76 41.15 -20.32
CA GLY A 491 0.83 41.40 -18.90
C GLY A 491 1.99 40.68 -18.21
N ARG A 492 2.31 41.13 -17.00
CA ARG A 492 3.40 40.55 -16.17
C ARG A 492 2.82 39.69 -15.05
N PRO A 493 2.70 38.36 -15.24
CA PRO A 493 2.11 37.48 -14.25
C PRO A 493 2.99 37.39 -13.00
N ARG A 494 2.38 37.57 -11.83
CA ARG A 494 3.01 37.34 -10.53
C ARG A 494 2.19 36.36 -9.71
N LEU A 495 2.80 35.25 -9.30
CA LEU A 495 2.18 34.35 -8.34
C LEU A 495 2.02 35.04 -6.99
N ARG A 496 0.89 34.77 -6.33
CA ARG A 496 0.66 35.29 -4.97
C ARG A 496 1.55 34.58 -3.95
N ASP A 497 1.99 35.33 -2.95
CA ASP A 497 2.96 34.87 -1.94
C ASP A 497 2.43 33.70 -1.06
N THR A 498 1.12 33.39 -1.10
CA THR A 498 0.50 32.27 -0.35
C THR A 498 0.30 31.00 -1.17
N ILE A 499 0.93 30.91 -2.35
CA ILE A 499 0.77 29.80 -3.29
C ILE A 499 2.09 29.06 -3.44
N SER A 500 2.00 27.73 -3.48
CA SER A 500 3.09 26.84 -3.85
C SER A 500 2.66 25.98 -5.04
N PHE A 501 3.61 25.48 -5.80
CA PHE A 501 3.32 24.56 -6.90
C PHE A 501 4.40 23.49 -6.95
N ARG A 502 4.00 22.28 -7.31
CA ARG A 502 4.91 21.15 -7.48
C ARG A 502 4.39 20.19 -8.54
N PRO A 503 5.27 19.49 -9.25
CA PRO A 503 4.88 18.30 -9.99
C PRO A 503 4.16 17.27 -9.09
N HIS A 504 3.17 16.57 -9.64
CA HIS A 504 2.39 15.55 -8.95
C HIS A 504 1.89 14.49 -9.95
N MET A 505 1.58 13.28 -9.49
CA MET A 505 0.93 12.25 -10.30
C MET A 505 -0.53 12.16 -9.89
N ALA A 506 -1.43 12.59 -10.77
CA ALA A 506 -2.87 12.48 -10.54
C ALA A 506 -3.45 11.29 -11.30
N GLU A 507 -4.48 10.68 -10.73
CA GLU A 507 -5.21 9.59 -11.37
C GLU A 507 -6.37 10.14 -12.20
N HIS A 508 -6.41 9.77 -13.48
CA HIS A 508 -7.54 10.01 -14.38
C HIS A 508 -7.86 8.72 -15.14
N ASP A 509 -9.10 8.23 -15.00
CA ASP A 509 -9.56 6.97 -15.61
C ASP A 509 -8.61 5.80 -15.31
N GLU A 510 -8.19 5.70 -14.04
CA GLU A 510 -7.25 4.70 -13.52
C GLU A 510 -5.85 4.68 -14.16
N ILE A 511 -5.51 5.71 -14.95
CA ILE A 511 -4.18 5.97 -15.50
C ILE A 511 -3.56 7.15 -14.76
N LEU A 512 -2.30 7.01 -14.37
CA LEU A 512 -1.58 8.09 -13.71
C LEU A 512 -1.04 9.07 -14.75
N ARG A 513 -1.32 10.35 -14.56
CA ARG A 513 -0.83 11.44 -15.42
C ARG A 513 0.02 12.41 -14.60
N PRO A 514 1.17 12.85 -15.12
CA PRO A 514 1.92 13.93 -14.50
C PRO A 514 1.14 15.23 -14.65
N ILE A 515 0.95 15.94 -13.55
CA ILE A 515 0.30 17.23 -13.48
C ILE A 515 1.15 18.21 -12.67
N THR A 516 0.86 19.49 -12.80
CA THR A 516 1.34 20.51 -11.86
C THR A 516 0.25 20.79 -10.84
N ARG A 517 0.46 20.41 -9.58
CA ARG A 517 -0.44 20.75 -8.48
C ARG A 517 -0.04 22.09 -7.90
N VAL A 518 -0.92 23.08 -8.08
CA VAL A 518 -0.82 24.39 -7.45
C VAL A 518 -1.65 24.36 -6.17
N THR A 519 -1.04 24.68 -5.04
CA THR A 519 -1.67 24.70 -3.72
C THR A 519 -1.73 26.12 -3.21
N ARG A 520 -2.94 26.59 -2.97
CA ARG A 520 -3.23 27.91 -2.42
C ARG A 520 -3.74 27.77 -1.00
N VAL A 521 -3.10 28.45 -0.05
CA VAL A 521 -3.55 28.45 1.33
C VAL A 521 -4.45 29.65 1.58
N HIS A 522 -5.72 29.41 1.89
CA HIS A 522 -6.63 30.45 2.35
C HIS A 522 -6.52 30.61 3.87
N PRO A 523 -6.46 31.84 4.41
CA PRO A 523 -6.38 32.07 5.85
C PRO A 523 -7.50 31.39 6.65
N ASN A 524 -8.69 31.24 6.04
CA ASN A 524 -9.91 30.78 6.71
C ASN A 524 -10.58 29.55 6.05
N ALA A 525 -10.06 29.02 4.94
CA ALA A 525 -10.75 28.00 4.14
C ALA A 525 -9.88 26.77 3.76
N GLY A 526 -8.72 26.61 4.41
CA GLY A 526 -7.81 25.49 4.14
C GLY A 526 -7.08 25.59 2.79
N PRO A 527 -6.28 24.57 2.43
CA PRO A 527 -5.63 24.50 1.12
C PRO A 527 -6.63 24.24 -0.01
N GLU A 528 -6.56 25.03 -1.07
CA GLU A 528 -7.22 24.79 -2.35
C GLU A 528 -6.19 24.24 -3.34
N HIS A 529 -6.54 23.17 -4.06
CA HIS A 529 -5.68 22.55 -5.07
C HIS A 529 -6.20 22.83 -6.48
N ILE A 530 -5.32 23.30 -7.35
CA ILE A 530 -5.59 23.50 -8.77
C ILE A 530 -4.65 22.57 -9.52
N GLU A 531 -5.23 21.73 -10.37
CA GLU A 531 -4.48 20.80 -11.21
C GLU A 531 -4.33 21.39 -12.61
N LEU A 532 -3.08 21.55 -13.03
CA LEU A 532 -2.70 22.05 -14.35
C LEU A 532 -1.91 20.96 -15.08
N PRO A 533 -1.84 20.99 -16.43
CA PRO A 533 -0.91 20.13 -17.15
C PRO A 533 0.51 20.24 -16.58
N ILE A 534 1.31 19.17 -16.64
CA ILE A 534 2.70 19.23 -16.14
C ILE A 534 3.53 20.30 -16.85
N ALA A 535 3.19 20.60 -18.12
CA ALA A 535 3.79 21.66 -18.91
C ALA A 535 3.55 23.09 -18.35
N ALA A 536 2.64 23.26 -17.38
CA ALA A 536 2.44 24.54 -16.69
C ALA A 536 3.60 24.87 -15.73
N LEU A 537 4.35 23.88 -15.25
CA LEU A 537 5.43 24.08 -14.28
C LEU A 537 6.47 25.14 -14.70
N PRO A 538 7.03 25.15 -15.92
CA PRO A 538 8.05 26.09 -16.32
C PRO A 538 7.46 27.49 -16.53
N VAL A 539 6.17 27.58 -16.85
CA VAL A 539 5.43 28.84 -16.90
C VAL A 539 5.35 29.44 -15.49
N LEU A 540 4.98 28.62 -14.50
CA LEU A 540 4.90 29.02 -13.09
C LEU A 540 6.27 29.45 -12.53
N GLU A 541 7.34 28.72 -12.85
CA GLU A 541 8.72 29.08 -12.46
C GLU A 541 9.15 30.47 -12.97
N ARG A 542 8.47 30.98 -14.02
CA ARG A 542 8.79 32.26 -14.66
C ARG A 542 7.77 33.36 -14.37
N ALA A 543 6.68 33.05 -13.67
CA ALA A 543 5.64 34.00 -13.27
C ALA A 543 6.07 34.83 -12.05
N ASP A 544 7.14 35.60 -12.22
CA ASP A 544 7.86 36.36 -11.18
C ASP A 544 7.44 37.84 -11.07
N GLY A 545 6.47 38.27 -11.88
CA GLY A 545 6.02 39.67 -11.97
C GLY A 545 6.97 40.60 -12.73
N ARG A 546 8.09 40.11 -13.27
CA ARG A 546 9.07 40.90 -14.03
C ARG A 546 8.98 40.65 -15.53
N ARG A 547 8.77 39.39 -15.92
CA ARG A 547 8.62 38.96 -17.32
C ARG A 547 7.18 39.12 -17.80
N SER A 548 6.98 39.56 -19.05
CA SER A 548 5.69 39.46 -19.72
C SER A 548 5.41 38.01 -20.15
N GLY A 549 4.15 37.66 -20.43
CA GLY A 549 3.84 36.36 -21.03
C GLY A 549 4.61 36.09 -22.33
N LEU A 550 4.87 37.11 -23.16
CA LEU A 550 5.72 36.99 -24.35
C LEU A 550 7.20 36.70 -24.01
N ASP A 551 7.73 37.31 -22.95
CA ASP A 551 9.10 37.01 -22.48
C ASP A 551 9.21 35.56 -21.98
N ILE A 552 8.16 35.07 -21.31
CA ILE A 552 8.07 33.67 -20.88
C ILE A 552 8.05 32.74 -22.10
N VAL A 553 7.25 33.03 -23.13
CA VAL A 553 7.22 32.25 -24.38
C VAL A 553 8.60 32.21 -25.05
N ALA A 554 9.30 33.35 -25.11
CA ALA A 554 10.63 33.43 -25.72
C ALA A 554 11.67 32.57 -24.96
N ASP A 555 11.67 32.64 -23.62
CA ASP A 555 12.56 31.84 -22.77
C ASP A 555 12.28 30.32 -22.90
N LEU A 556 11.01 29.93 -22.93
CA LEU A 556 10.62 28.53 -23.13
C LEU A 556 10.98 28.03 -24.54
N ARG A 557 10.87 28.88 -25.56
CA ARG A 557 11.28 28.53 -26.92
C ARG A 557 12.78 28.27 -27.03
N GLU A 558 13.60 29.05 -26.33
CA GLU A 558 15.04 28.83 -26.27
C GLU A 558 15.37 27.53 -25.53
N ARG A 559 14.69 27.28 -24.39
CA ARG A 559 14.89 26.07 -23.59
C ARG A 559 14.45 24.78 -24.33
N TYR A 560 13.38 24.84 -25.11
CA TYR A 560 12.80 23.70 -25.84
C TYR A 560 12.96 23.84 -27.35
N ALA A 561 14.09 24.41 -27.79
CA ALA A 561 14.35 24.67 -29.20
C ALA A 561 14.32 23.37 -30.03
N GLY A 562 13.44 23.33 -31.05
CA GLY A 562 13.28 22.17 -31.94
C GLY A 562 12.22 21.16 -31.51
N THR A 563 11.54 21.41 -30.39
CA THR A 563 10.63 20.48 -29.73
C THR A 563 9.18 20.98 -29.75
N LEU A 564 8.96 22.29 -29.60
CA LEU A 564 7.63 22.91 -29.61
C LEU A 564 7.61 24.12 -30.54
N ILE A 565 6.53 24.30 -31.30
CA ILE A 565 6.35 25.49 -32.15
C ILE A 565 5.84 26.68 -31.33
N GLU A 566 6.16 27.89 -31.77
CA GLU A 566 5.86 29.13 -31.03
C GLU A 566 4.37 29.31 -30.74
N ARG A 567 3.48 28.84 -31.63
CA ARG A 567 2.03 28.86 -31.42
C ARG A 567 1.64 28.10 -30.15
N ASP A 568 2.09 26.87 -30.02
CA ASP A 568 1.70 25.98 -28.93
C ASP A 568 2.26 26.48 -27.58
N LEU A 569 3.45 27.09 -27.59
CA LEU A 569 4.00 27.77 -26.41
C LEU A 569 3.15 28.99 -25.99
N ARG A 570 2.64 29.77 -26.95
CA ARG A 570 1.74 30.90 -26.65
C ARG A 570 0.43 30.40 -26.05
N ASP A 571 -0.13 29.32 -26.61
CA ASP A 571 -1.38 28.74 -26.12
C ASP A 571 -1.20 28.15 -24.72
N LEU A 572 -0.12 27.40 -24.47
CA LEU A 572 0.23 26.88 -23.15
C LEU A 572 0.36 27.99 -22.10
N VAL A 573 1.15 29.04 -22.40
CA VAL A 573 1.35 30.17 -21.48
C VAL A 573 0.03 30.91 -21.26
N SER A 574 -0.72 31.20 -22.31
CA SER A 574 -2.01 31.89 -22.21
C SER A 574 -3.01 31.09 -21.37
N ALA A 575 -3.21 29.80 -21.67
CA ALA A 575 -4.16 28.93 -20.98
C ALA A 575 -3.78 28.76 -19.49
N THR A 576 -2.49 28.53 -19.20
CA THR A 576 -1.98 28.42 -17.84
C THR A 576 -2.27 29.67 -17.03
N LEU A 577 -1.90 30.85 -17.57
CA LEU A 577 -2.09 32.13 -16.88
C LEU A 577 -3.57 32.50 -16.74
N GLN A 578 -4.41 32.22 -17.74
CA GLN A 578 -5.85 32.43 -17.66
C GLN A 578 -6.50 31.57 -16.59
N ARG A 579 -6.15 30.29 -16.51
CA ARG A 579 -6.69 29.38 -15.49
C ARG A 579 -6.27 29.78 -14.09
N LEU A 580 -5.03 30.27 -13.92
CA LEU A 580 -4.58 30.82 -12.64
C LEU A 580 -5.25 32.16 -12.31
N ALA A 581 -5.48 33.02 -13.29
CA ALA A 581 -6.15 34.29 -13.08
C ALA A 581 -7.61 34.08 -12.69
N ALA A 582 -8.26 33.08 -13.29
CA ALA A 582 -9.62 32.64 -12.97
C ALA A 582 -9.80 32.26 -11.49
N THR A 583 -8.80 31.60 -10.91
CA THR A 583 -8.83 31.19 -9.50
C THR A 583 -8.30 32.28 -8.57
N GLY A 584 -7.78 33.39 -9.11
CA GLY A 584 -7.07 34.42 -8.35
C GLY A 584 -5.72 33.95 -7.80
N ALA A 585 -5.11 32.96 -8.44
CA ALA A 585 -3.80 32.43 -8.09
C ALA A 585 -2.64 33.26 -8.67
N VAL A 586 -2.89 34.01 -9.75
CA VAL A 586 -1.90 34.90 -10.36
C VAL A 586 -2.52 36.28 -10.54
N ASP A 587 -1.75 37.32 -10.26
CA ASP A 587 -2.10 38.69 -10.64
C ASP A 587 -1.39 39.03 -11.94
N ILE A 588 -2.12 39.57 -12.92
CA ILE A 588 -1.59 39.99 -14.23
C ILE A 588 -1.63 41.51 -14.27
N ALA A 589 -0.45 42.13 -14.16
CA ALA A 589 -0.28 43.59 -14.19
C ALA A 589 -0.14 44.14 -15.61
#